data_AF-A0AA45W6H5-F1
#
_entry.id   AF-A0AA45W6H5-F1
#
_cell.length_a   1.000
_cell.length_b   1.000
_cell.length_c   1.000
_cell.angle_alpha   90.00
_cell.angle_beta   90.00
_cell.angle_gamma   90.00
#
_symmetry.space_group_name_H-M   'P 1'
#
loop_
_entity.id
_entity.type
_entity.pdbx_description
1 polymer ?
#
loop_
_entity_poly.entity_id
_entity_poly.type
_entity_poly.pdbx_seq_one_letter_code
_entity_poly.pdbx_strand_id
1 'polypeptide(L)'
;MNQSPTETPSDLPEALADLRTLIQSRKLTKEQFETSEFKELWRCVGSHLYDDDPSAVWTTFATLGRMAAVSKPAERLVERLLGKRLETALPEFVRLPDGEDRYYLARSLQGGKRREIIAISYRELAEEETAETARRVWANIAGSEVASLTAFLQRLNDEIETVARENDLRPDGLCRRMRRIVAAIDDFVATVDIDAGNDLGKQLRVLFVDHLPKSGPDDRILREEACQDFLAAIQKIVRLNFSARTDPESYKIIDAMRGWWHPASPSQDFESAVRRIVRLGVETLLMFAKQGVMNKPLRDALVAAVGARLINSMASEFAARTPSLDEAIAYWFVNGEEPKAERSIRGMEALSDAKLDEYVGRLLIALDPPELHTNAVEQALNDVKDIMAAEGDFLEGALKRGVLATQWARAIARTRRIALSPQRSELVRYDPAAHVGEDDLRIGSEVRVLTPGVVKEGRGGVSIILVKAEVESSNG
;
A
#
# COMPACT_ATOMS: atom_id res chain seq x y z
N MET A 1 -45.67 -60.45 28.21
CA MET A 1 -45.59 -58.98 28.16
C MET A 1 -44.30 -58.59 28.85
N ASN A 2 -43.20 -58.50 28.10
CA ASN A 2 -41.94 -57.99 28.62
C ASN A 2 -42.04 -56.47 28.62
N GLN A 3 -41.91 -55.90 29.82
CA GLN A 3 -41.79 -54.46 30.02
C GLN A 3 -40.46 -54.03 29.40
N SER A 4 -40.55 -53.30 28.28
CA SER A 4 -39.43 -52.53 27.76
C SER A 4 -39.04 -51.50 28.82
N PRO A 5 -37.75 -51.36 29.17
CA PRO A 5 -37.31 -50.26 30.01
C PRO A 5 -37.53 -48.97 29.22
N THR A 6 -38.39 -48.09 29.73
CA THR A 6 -38.40 -46.68 29.34
C THR A 6 -37.08 -46.09 29.80
N GLU A 7 -36.10 -46.08 28.90
CA GLU A 7 -34.87 -45.30 29.03
C GLU A 7 -35.28 -43.84 29.22
N THR A 8 -34.93 -43.30 30.38
CA THR A 8 -34.97 -41.87 30.68
C THR A 8 -34.17 -41.13 29.59
N PRO A 9 -34.66 -40.00 29.07
CA PRO A 9 -33.86 -39.17 28.16
C PRO A 9 -32.54 -38.84 28.85
N SER A 10 -31.43 -39.24 28.22
CA SER A 10 -30.07 -38.99 28.72
C SER A 10 -29.92 -37.51 29.08
N ASP A 11 -29.39 -37.24 30.27
CA ASP A 11 -29.12 -35.88 30.72
C ASP A 11 -28.09 -35.23 29.77
N LEU A 12 -28.24 -33.93 29.48
CA LEU A 12 -27.35 -33.15 28.60
C LEU A 12 -25.85 -33.47 28.77
N PRO A 13 -25.29 -33.56 30.00
CA PRO A 13 -23.87 -33.82 30.18
C PRO A 13 -23.43 -35.17 29.62
N GLU A 14 -24.28 -36.19 29.72
CA GLU A 14 -24.00 -37.54 29.22
C GLU A 14 -24.08 -37.58 27.70
N ALA A 15 -25.14 -37.01 27.10
CA ALA A 15 -25.26 -36.90 25.65
C ALA A 15 -24.09 -36.12 25.01
N LEU A 16 -23.67 -34.99 25.60
CA LEU A 16 -22.51 -34.25 25.12
C LEU A 16 -21.20 -35.03 25.34
N ALA A 17 -21.06 -35.78 26.43
CA ALA A 17 -19.89 -36.63 26.68
C ALA A 17 -19.78 -37.76 25.66
N ASP A 18 -20.89 -38.42 25.33
CA ASP A 18 -20.94 -39.48 24.33
C ASP A 18 -20.59 -38.95 22.93
N LEU A 19 -21.14 -37.79 22.56
CA LEU A 19 -20.80 -37.16 21.29
C LEU A 19 -19.30 -36.78 21.24
N ARG A 20 -18.74 -36.27 22.35
CA ARG A 20 -17.30 -35.98 22.46
C ARG A 20 -16.45 -37.24 22.33
N THR A 21 -16.87 -38.36 22.92
CA THR A 21 -16.20 -39.65 22.74
C THR A 21 -16.22 -40.12 21.28
N LEU A 22 -17.34 -39.93 20.57
CA LEU A 22 -17.43 -40.24 19.14
C LEU A 22 -16.51 -39.35 18.28
N ILE A 23 -16.44 -38.06 18.59
CA ILE A 23 -15.51 -37.10 17.97
C ILE A 23 -14.06 -37.57 18.16
N GLN A 24 -13.67 -37.84 19.40
CA GLN A 24 -12.29 -38.23 19.75
C GLN A 24 -11.88 -39.58 19.14
N SER A 25 -12.81 -40.54 19.11
CA SER A 25 -12.57 -41.86 18.51
C SER A 25 -12.60 -41.85 16.97
N ARG A 26 -12.88 -40.70 16.34
CA ARG A 26 -13.00 -40.53 14.88
C ARG A 26 -13.98 -41.49 14.22
N LYS A 27 -15.06 -41.85 14.93
CA LYS A 27 -16.09 -42.80 14.47
C LYS A 27 -17.26 -42.13 13.74
N LEU A 28 -17.17 -40.84 13.42
CA LEU A 28 -18.21 -40.08 12.71
C LEU A 28 -18.24 -40.39 11.20
N THR A 29 -18.63 -41.63 10.86
CA THR A 29 -18.81 -42.11 9.48
C THR A 29 -20.28 -42.08 9.06
N LYS A 30 -20.54 -42.25 7.76
CA LYS A 30 -21.91 -42.31 7.25
C LYS A 30 -22.68 -43.49 7.82
N GLU A 31 -22.04 -44.64 8.03
CA GLU A 31 -22.68 -45.81 8.62
C GLU A 31 -23.07 -45.54 10.08
N GLN A 32 -22.18 -44.88 10.84
CA GLN A 32 -22.46 -44.51 12.23
C GLN A 32 -23.67 -43.59 12.33
N PHE A 33 -23.84 -42.63 11.40
CA PHE A 33 -24.99 -41.72 11.42
C PHE A 33 -26.34 -42.41 11.19
N GLU A 34 -26.34 -43.60 10.59
CA GLU A 34 -27.56 -44.36 10.34
C GLU A 34 -27.99 -45.24 11.51
N THR A 35 -27.11 -45.46 12.49
CA THR A 35 -27.40 -46.23 13.71
C THR A 35 -28.51 -45.59 14.55
N SER A 36 -29.29 -46.41 15.23
CA SER A 36 -30.37 -45.96 16.12
C SER A 36 -29.83 -45.13 17.28
N GLU A 37 -28.71 -45.58 17.85
CA GLU A 37 -28.02 -44.96 18.98
C GLU A 37 -27.57 -43.55 18.62
N PHE A 38 -26.94 -43.36 17.44
CA PHE A 38 -26.55 -42.04 17.00
C PHE A 38 -27.75 -41.14 16.69
N LYS A 39 -28.82 -41.68 16.08
CA LYS A 39 -30.03 -40.88 15.79
C LYS A 39 -30.72 -40.39 17.05
N GLU A 40 -30.71 -41.18 18.12
CA GLU A 40 -31.22 -40.79 19.43
C GLU A 40 -30.33 -39.76 20.10
N LEU A 41 -29.02 -40.01 20.16
CA LEU A 41 -28.02 -39.04 20.64
C LEU A 41 -28.16 -37.70 19.90
N TRP A 42 -28.27 -37.74 18.57
CA TRP A 42 -28.42 -36.55 17.73
C TRP A 42 -29.71 -35.78 18.00
N ARG A 43 -30.82 -36.50 18.28
CA ARG A 43 -32.09 -35.88 18.66
C ARG A 43 -31.99 -35.21 20.02
N CYS A 44 -31.36 -35.87 21.00
CA CYS A 44 -31.11 -35.32 22.33
C CYS A 44 -30.25 -34.05 22.25
N VAL A 45 -29.07 -34.13 21.62
CA VAL A 45 -28.18 -32.97 21.40
C VAL A 45 -28.89 -31.84 20.66
N GLY A 46 -29.69 -32.16 19.63
CA GLY A 46 -30.48 -31.17 18.89
C GLY A 46 -31.55 -30.48 19.73
N SER A 47 -32.14 -31.16 20.72
CA SER A 47 -33.13 -30.56 21.61
C SER A 47 -32.54 -29.51 22.55
N HIS A 48 -31.29 -29.70 23.00
CA HIS A 48 -30.59 -28.76 23.87
C HIS A 48 -30.13 -27.47 23.20
N LEU A 49 -30.25 -27.35 21.87
CA LEU A 49 -30.13 -26.05 21.21
C LEU A 49 -31.27 -25.08 21.61
N TYR A 50 -32.36 -25.61 22.16
CA TYR A 50 -33.55 -24.87 22.59
C TYR A 50 -33.78 -24.98 24.11
N ASP A 51 -32.73 -25.30 24.87
CA ASP A 51 -32.79 -25.34 26.33
C ASP A 51 -33.03 -23.94 26.92
N ASP A 52 -33.62 -23.89 28.11
CA ASP A 52 -33.83 -22.65 28.86
C ASP A 52 -32.52 -22.18 29.52
N ASP A 53 -31.58 -23.08 29.78
CA ASP A 53 -30.24 -22.73 30.27
C ASP A 53 -29.35 -22.22 29.12
N PRO A 54 -28.94 -20.94 29.10
CA PRO A 54 -28.08 -20.42 28.05
C PRO A 54 -26.72 -21.15 27.98
N SER A 55 -26.16 -21.56 29.12
CA SER A 55 -24.86 -22.24 29.19
C SER A 55 -24.89 -23.59 28.45
N ALA A 56 -25.98 -24.35 28.64
CA ALA A 56 -26.26 -25.59 27.91
C ALA A 56 -26.31 -25.37 26.40
N VAL A 57 -27.00 -24.31 25.95
CA VAL A 57 -27.12 -23.98 24.53
C VAL A 57 -25.75 -23.68 23.91
N TRP A 58 -24.94 -22.81 24.52
CA TRP A 58 -23.63 -22.44 23.97
C TRP A 58 -22.62 -23.59 23.99
N THR A 59 -22.65 -24.44 25.02
CA THR A 59 -21.82 -25.65 25.08
C THR A 59 -22.22 -26.65 23.98
N THR A 60 -23.50 -26.72 23.66
CA THR A 60 -24.03 -27.52 22.55
C THR A 60 -23.55 -26.99 21.20
N PHE A 61 -23.62 -25.67 20.98
CA PHE A 61 -23.06 -25.03 19.77
C PHE A 61 -21.56 -25.34 19.60
N ALA A 62 -20.76 -25.20 20.66
CA ALA A 62 -19.34 -25.51 20.63
C ALA A 62 -19.07 -26.99 20.29
N THR A 63 -19.82 -27.92 20.91
CA THR A 63 -19.65 -29.36 20.66
C THR A 63 -20.04 -29.74 19.23
N LEU A 64 -21.11 -29.13 18.68
CA LEU A 64 -21.50 -29.30 17.28
C LEU A 64 -20.48 -28.69 16.32
N GLY A 65 -19.91 -27.52 16.64
CA GLY A 65 -18.81 -26.93 15.89
C GLY A 65 -17.58 -27.85 15.86
N ARG A 66 -17.24 -28.48 16.99
CA ARG A 66 -16.16 -29.48 17.08
C ARG A 66 -16.47 -30.69 16.21
N MET A 67 -17.70 -31.19 16.24
CA MET A 67 -18.15 -32.30 15.39
C MET A 67 -18.02 -31.97 13.90
N ALA A 68 -18.44 -30.78 13.48
CA ALA A 68 -18.38 -30.34 12.09
C ALA A 68 -16.94 -30.31 11.56
N ALA A 69 -15.97 -29.99 12.42
CA ALA A 69 -14.56 -29.92 12.03
C ALA A 69 -13.89 -31.29 11.78
N VAL A 70 -14.52 -32.41 12.18
CA VAL A 70 -13.89 -33.74 12.08
C VAL A 70 -14.01 -34.36 10.69
N SER A 71 -15.13 -34.14 9.98
CA SER A 71 -15.36 -34.76 8.67
C SER A 71 -16.43 -34.01 7.84
N LYS A 72 -16.30 -34.03 6.50
CA LYS A 72 -17.30 -33.44 5.59
C LYS A 72 -18.73 -33.99 5.78
N PRO A 73 -18.92 -35.30 6.04
CA PRO A 73 -20.25 -35.82 6.39
C PRO A 73 -20.82 -35.21 7.67
N ALA A 74 -19.99 -35.06 8.72
CA ALA A 74 -20.40 -34.44 9.98
C ALA A 74 -20.74 -32.96 9.81
N GLU A 75 -19.89 -32.22 9.08
CA GLU A 75 -20.10 -30.81 8.72
C GLU A 75 -21.50 -30.60 8.13
N ARG A 76 -21.86 -31.36 7.08
CA ARG A 76 -23.19 -31.24 6.43
C ARG A 76 -24.36 -31.56 7.36
N LEU A 77 -24.17 -32.48 8.30
CA LEU A 77 -25.21 -32.83 9.28
C LEU A 77 -25.43 -31.67 10.26
N VAL A 78 -24.33 -31.13 10.78
CA VAL A 78 -24.31 -30.01 11.73
C VAL A 78 -24.85 -28.75 11.07
N GLU A 79 -24.41 -28.40 9.85
CA GLU A 79 -24.88 -27.22 9.12
C GLU A 79 -26.40 -27.20 8.94
N ARG A 80 -27.01 -28.36 8.65
CA ARG A 80 -28.48 -28.46 8.51
C ARG A 80 -29.21 -28.20 9.83
N LEU A 81 -28.64 -28.65 10.95
CA LEU A 81 -29.22 -28.46 12.27
C LEU A 81 -29.04 -27.01 12.74
N LEU A 82 -27.79 -26.51 12.67
CA LEU A 82 -27.45 -25.15 13.10
C LEU A 82 -28.08 -24.09 12.20
N GLY A 83 -28.17 -24.30 10.89
CA GLY A 83 -28.78 -23.35 9.97
C GLY A 83 -30.19 -22.96 10.40
N LYS A 84 -31.03 -23.95 10.76
CA LYS A 84 -32.37 -23.69 11.31
C LYS A 84 -32.33 -22.96 12.65
N ARG A 85 -31.41 -23.35 13.54
CA ARG A 85 -31.31 -22.72 14.86
C ARG A 85 -30.90 -21.26 14.76
N LEU A 86 -29.92 -20.94 13.90
CA LEU A 86 -29.40 -19.59 13.69
C LEU A 86 -30.40 -18.64 13.02
N GLU A 87 -31.55 -19.13 12.55
CA GLU A 87 -32.66 -18.30 12.08
C GLU A 87 -33.54 -17.79 13.24
N THR A 88 -33.49 -18.45 14.40
CA THR A 88 -34.31 -18.14 15.58
C THR A 88 -33.52 -17.36 16.63
N ALA A 89 -34.21 -16.75 17.61
CA ALA A 89 -33.56 -15.94 18.65
C ALA A 89 -32.64 -16.77 19.53
N LEU A 90 -31.38 -16.34 19.67
CA LEU A 90 -30.40 -16.97 20.57
C LEU A 90 -30.63 -16.50 22.01
N PRO A 91 -30.30 -17.33 23.01
CA PRO A 91 -30.38 -16.94 24.42
C PRO A 91 -29.32 -15.88 24.74
N GLU A 92 -29.33 -15.37 25.97
CA GLU A 92 -28.26 -14.50 26.46
C GLU A 92 -26.89 -15.17 26.28
N PHE A 93 -25.91 -14.41 25.80
CA PHE A 93 -24.58 -14.96 25.51
C PHE A 93 -23.84 -15.27 26.81
N VAL A 94 -23.38 -16.52 26.95
CA VAL A 94 -22.51 -16.95 28.05
C VAL A 94 -21.17 -17.38 27.47
N ARG A 95 -20.12 -16.69 27.89
CA ARG A 95 -18.76 -16.95 27.43
C ARG A 95 -18.25 -18.28 27.98
N LEU A 96 -17.77 -19.15 27.09
CA LEU A 96 -17.24 -20.47 27.48
C LEU A 96 -15.85 -20.34 28.10
N PRO A 97 -15.53 -21.10 29.18
CA PRO A 97 -14.27 -20.96 29.91
C PRO A 97 -13.07 -21.48 29.12
N ASP A 98 -13.25 -22.54 28.32
CA ASP A 98 -12.19 -23.18 27.55
C ASP A 98 -11.97 -22.51 26.18
N GLY A 99 -10.70 -22.31 25.80
CA GLY A 99 -10.34 -21.63 24.55
C GLY A 99 -10.64 -22.44 23.30
N GLU A 100 -10.56 -23.77 23.37
CA GLU A 100 -10.91 -24.64 22.25
C GLU A 100 -12.42 -24.65 22.03
N ASP A 101 -13.21 -24.72 23.11
CA ASP A 101 -14.66 -24.60 23.03
C ASP A 101 -15.10 -23.24 22.45
N ARG A 102 -14.44 -22.11 22.81
CA ARG A 102 -14.70 -20.81 22.19
C ARG A 102 -14.38 -20.78 20.69
N TYR A 103 -13.32 -21.45 20.24
CA TYR A 103 -13.02 -21.57 18.82
C TYR A 103 -14.11 -22.31 18.05
N TYR A 104 -14.57 -23.45 18.56
CA TYR A 104 -15.63 -24.20 17.89
C TYR A 104 -17.00 -23.54 18.00
N LEU A 105 -17.26 -22.81 19.08
CA LEU A 105 -18.41 -21.93 19.17
C LEU A 105 -18.38 -20.90 18.04
N ALA A 106 -17.28 -20.16 17.87
CA ALA A 106 -17.13 -19.21 16.78
C ALA A 106 -17.40 -19.85 15.41
N ARG A 107 -16.81 -21.03 15.16
CA ARG A 107 -17.03 -21.80 13.92
C ARG A 107 -18.49 -22.17 13.70
N SER A 108 -19.20 -22.56 14.77
CA SER A 108 -20.61 -22.92 14.70
C SER A 108 -21.52 -21.74 14.37
N LEU A 109 -21.10 -20.52 14.71
CA LEU A 109 -21.85 -19.28 14.43
C LEU A 109 -21.49 -18.63 13.08
N GLN A 110 -20.48 -19.12 12.37
CA GLN A 110 -19.94 -18.47 11.17
C GLN A 110 -20.94 -18.32 10.02
N GLY A 111 -21.96 -19.18 9.95
CA GLY A 111 -23.05 -19.08 8.97
C GLY A 111 -24.21 -18.14 9.37
N GLY A 112 -24.18 -17.62 10.60
CA GLY A 112 -25.27 -16.81 11.14
C GLY A 112 -25.13 -15.33 10.79
N LYS A 113 -26.24 -14.71 10.36
CA LYS A 113 -26.29 -13.29 9.94
C LYS A 113 -27.08 -12.39 10.90
N ARG A 114 -27.54 -12.93 12.02
CA ARG A 114 -28.36 -12.19 12.99
C ARG A 114 -27.50 -11.12 13.67
N ARG A 115 -28.12 -9.96 13.94
CA ARG A 115 -27.44 -8.81 14.59
C ARG A 115 -26.80 -9.18 15.93
N GLU A 116 -27.44 -10.07 16.69
CA GLU A 116 -26.92 -10.59 17.96
C GLU A 116 -25.60 -11.37 17.79
N ILE A 117 -25.47 -12.19 16.74
CA ILE A 117 -24.24 -12.93 16.43
C ILE A 117 -23.12 -11.96 16.07
N ILE A 118 -23.43 -10.95 15.26
CA ILE A 118 -22.46 -9.90 14.92
C ILE A 118 -22.04 -9.14 16.18
N ALA A 119 -22.97 -8.79 17.07
CA ALA A 119 -22.64 -8.14 18.35
C ALA A 119 -21.73 -8.99 19.23
N ILE A 120 -22.05 -10.27 19.41
CA ILE A 120 -21.21 -11.24 20.12
C ILE A 120 -19.82 -11.30 19.50
N SER A 121 -19.71 -11.34 18.17
CA SER A 121 -18.41 -11.46 17.50
C SER A 121 -17.49 -10.25 17.70
N TYR A 122 -18.03 -9.03 17.72
CA TYR A 122 -17.23 -7.84 18.04
C TYR A 122 -16.77 -7.85 19.49
N ARG A 123 -17.68 -8.24 20.39
CA ARG A 123 -17.39 -8.34 21.82
C ARG A 123 -16.30 -9.37 22.09
N GLU A 124 -16.44 -10.59 21.58
CA GLU A 124 -15.46 -11.67 21.73
C GLU A 124 -14.14 -11.37 21.02
N LEU A 125 -14.15 -10.65 19.89
CA LEU A 125 -12.92 -10.18 19.23
C LEU A 125 -12.11 -9.25 20.15
N ALA A 126 -12.78 -8.34 20.87
CA ALA A 126 -12.16 -7.46 21.86
C ALA A 126 -11.83 -8.17 23.19
N GLU A 127 -12.61 -9.19 23.58
CA GLU A 127 -12.49 -9.88 24.85
C GLU A 127 -11.52 -11.08 24.87
N GLU A 128 -11.28 -11.73 23.74
CA GLU A 128 -10.47 -12.95 23.68
C GLU A 128 -9.04 -12.68 24.20
N GLU A 129 -8.48 -13.62 24.97
CA GLU A 129 -7.14 -13.47 25.54
C GLU A 129 -6.23 -14.64 25.21
N THR A 130 -6.76 -15.84 25.02
CA THR A 130 -5.95 -17.07 24.96
C THR A 130 -6.18 -17.88 23.70
N ALA A 131 -7.31 -17.72 23.02
CA ALA A 131 -7.65 -18.46 21.80
C ALA A 131 -7.51 -17.60 20.53
N GLU A 132 -6.29 -17.44 20.02
CA GLU A 132 -6.03 -16.60 18.82
C GLU A 132 -6.72 -17.13 17.55
N THR A 133 -6.90 -18.45 17.44
CA THR A 133 -7.69 -19.04 16.35
C THR A 133 -9.16 -18.69 16.45
N ALA A 134 -9.74 -18.65 17.66
CA ALA A 134 -11.11 -18.19 17.88
C ALA A 134 -11.25 -16.72 17.48
N ARG A 135 -10.29 -15.87 17.90
CA ARG A 135 -10.27 -14.43 17.58
C ARG A 135 -10.34 -14.17 16.07
N ARG A 136 -9.60 -14.93 15.27
CA ARG A 136 -9.66 -14.83 13.79
C ARG A 136 -11.02 -15.19 13.22
N VAL A 137 -11.69 -16.21 13.78
CA VAL A 137 -13.05 -16.57 13.33
C VAL A 137 -14.04 -15.46 13.72
N TRP A 138 -13.93 -14.91 14.93
CA TRP A 138 -14.74 -13.77 15.37
C TRP A 138 -14.56 -12.54 14.49
N ALA A 139 -13.33 -12.22 14.08
CA ALA A 139 -13.06 -11.15 13.14
C ALA A 139 -13.78 -11.33 11.80
N ASN A 140 -13.77 -12.54 11.25
CA ASN A 140 -14.48 -12.84 10.00
C ASN A 140 -16.00 -12.73 10.15
N ILE A 141 -16.55 -13.13 11.30
CA ILE A 141 -17.99 -13.00 11.59
C ILE A 141 -18.35 -11.52 11.73
N ALA A 142 -17.59 -10.76 12.52
CA ALA A 142 -17.78 -9.33 12.74
C ALA A 142 -17.74 -8.56 11.42
N GLY A 143 -16.83 -8.94 10.51
CA GLY A 143 -16.68 -8.34 9.18
C GLY A 143 -17.62 -8.87 8.09
N SER A 144 -18.53 -9.81 8.40
CA SER A 144 -19.37 -10.46 7.37
C SER A 144 -20.56 -9.61 6.89
N GLU A 145 -21.03 -8.67 7.72
CA GLU A 145 -22.22 -7.85 7.46
C GLU A 145 -21.92 -6.35 7.74
N VAL A 146 -20.78 -5.87 7.26
CA VAL A 146 -20.35 -4.47 7.39
C VAL A 146 -20.42 -3.75 6.05
N ALA A 147 -20.84 -2.49 6.08
CA ALA A 147 -20.90 -1.65 4.88
C ALA A 147 -19.51 -1.21 4.39
N SER A 148 -18.54 -1.07 5.31
CA SER A 148 -17.18 -0.64 5.00
C SER A 148 -16.16 -1.04 6.08
N LEU A 149 -14.88 -1.01 5.73
CA LEU A 149 -13.77 -1.17 6.70
C LEU A 149 -13.80 -0.13 7.81
N THR A 150 -14.15 1.11 7.47
CA THR A 150 -14.31 2.18 8.47
C THR A 150 -15.38 1.81 9.49
N ALA A 151 -16.56 1.35 9.04
CA ALA A 151 -17.63 0.94 9.94
C ALA A 151 -17.21 -0.27 10.80
N PHE A 152 -16.45 -1.20 10.22
CA PHE A 152 -15.90 -2.34 10.94
C PHE A 152 -14.95 -1.90 12.06
N LEU A 153 -13.95 -1.08 11.73
CA LEU A 153 -12.94 -0.63 12.68
C LEU A 153 -13.52 0.30 13.74
N GLN A 154 -14.47 1.17 13.38
CA GLN A 154 -15.14 2.03 14.34
C GLN A 154 -15.86 1.21 15.41
N ARG A 155 -16.67 0.23 14.99
CA ARG A 155 -17.38 -0.64 15.94
C ARG A 155 -16.43 -1.47 16.79
N LEU A 156 -15.33 -1.95 16.21
CA LEU A 156 -14.29 -2.63 16.98
C LEU A 156 -13.61 -1.71 18.01
N ASN A 157 -13.31 -0.46 17.63
CA ASN A 157 -12.72 0.52 18.53
C ASN A 157 -13.66 0.83 19.72
N ASP A 158 -14.97 0.96 19.46
CA ASP A 158 -15.97 1.18 20.50
C ASP A 158 -16.05 -0.01 21.50
N GLU A 159 -15.94 -1.24 21.00
CA GLU A 159 -15.90 -2.43 21.86
C GLU A 159 -14.58 -2.55 22.64
N ILE A 160 -13.44 -2.22 22.04
CA ILE A 160 -12.14 -2.18 22.74
C ILE A 160 -12.22 -1.22 23.93
N GLU A 161 -12.78 -0.02 23.73
CA GLU A 161 -12.94 0.97 24.80
C GLU A 161 -13.91 0.50 25.88
N THR A 162 -15.02 -0.14 25.49
CA THR A 162 -16.00 -0.68 26.44
C THR A 162 -15.39 -1.78 27.30
N VAL A 163 -14.72 -2.74 26.67
CA VAL A 163 -14.05 -3.85 27.35
C VAL A 163 -12.89 -3.34 28.22
N ALA A 164 -12.14 -2.33 27.78
CA ALA A 164 -11.07 -1.73 28.57
C ALA A 164 -11.60 -1.09 29.86
N ARG A 165 -12.73 -0.37 29.77
CA ARG A 165 -13.38 0.26 30.93
C ARG A 165 -13.96 -0.77 31.91
N GLU A 166 -14.67 -1.78 31.40
CA GLU A 166 -15.31 -2.78 32.25
C GLU A 166 -14.31 -3.68 32.99
N ASN A 167 -13.14 -3.91 32.39
CA ASN A 167 -12.08 -4.74 32.97
C ASN A 167 -10.97 -3.92 33.66
N ASP A 168 -11.13 -2.59 33.80
CA ASP A 168 -10.14 -1.67 34.37
C ASP A 168 -8.71 -1.91 33.81
N LEU A 169 -8.60 -2.03 32.48
CA LEU A 169 -7.34 -2.38 31.84
C LEU A 169 -6.35 -1.22 31.91
N ARG A 170 -5.22 -1.45 32.59
CA ARG A 170 -4.06 -0.57 32.55
C ARG A 170 -3.43 -0.51 31.15
N PRO A 171 -2.65 0.54 30.83
CA PRO A 171 -2.02 0.72 29.50
C PRO A 171 -1.30 -0.53 28.98
N ASP A 172 -0.54 -1.22 29.83
CA ASP A 172 0.16 -2.45 29.44
C ASP A 172 -0.78 -3.62 29.15
N GLY A 173 -1.87 -3.75 29.91
CA GLY A 173 -2.90 -4.78 29.68
C GLY A 173 -3.64 -4.53 28.37
N LEU A 174 -4.04 -3.29 28.14
CA LEU A 174 -4.68 -2.85 26.91
C LEU A 174 -3.78 -3.02 25.69
N CYS A 175 -2.49 -2.65 25.79
CA CYS A 175 -1.54 -2.80 24.70
C CYS A 175 -1.33 -4.28 24.30
N ARG A 176 -1.16 -5.20 25.26
CA ARG A 176 -1.07 -6.65 24.96
C ARG A 176 -2.31 -7.16 24.25
N ARG A 177 -3.49 -6.67 24.64
CA ARG A 177 -4.77 -7.01 24.01
C ARG A 177 -4.86 -6.46 22.60
N MET A 178 -4.53 -5.20 22.39
CA MET A 178 -4.49 -4.57 21.05
C MET A 178 -3.54 -5.31 20.10
N ARG A 179 -2.35 -5.72 20.56
CA ARG A 179 -1.43 -6.57 19.76
C ARG A 179 -2.09 -7.83 19.23
N ARG A 180 -2.82 -8.54 20.08
CA ARG A 180 -3.55 -9.77 19.70
C ARG A 180 -4.71 -9.49 18.75
N ILE A 181 -5.45 -8.40 18.98
CA ILE A 181 -6.52 -7.96 18.07
C ILE A 181 -5.95 -7.66 16.68
N VAL A 182 -4.91 -6.82 16.62
CA VAL A 182 -4.22 -6.47 15.36
C VAL A 182 -3.74 -7.73 14.64
N ALA A 183 -3.08 -8.66 15.36
CA ALA A 183 -2.59 -9.92 14.79
C ALA A 183 -3.70 -10.85 14.28
N ALA A 184 -4.95 -10.66 14.67
CA ALA A 184 -6.08 -11.42 14.15
C ALA A 184 -6.77 -10.75 12.95
N ILE A 185 -6.63 -9.42 12.78
CA ILE A 185 -7.36 -8.66 11.77
C ILE A 185 -6.47 -8.04 10.69
N ASP A 186 -5.16 -8.02 10.84
CA ASP A 186 -4.24 -7.40 9.88
C ASP A 186 -4.37 -7.99 8.47
N ASP A 187 -4.46 -9.32 8.34
CA ASP A 187 -4.77 -10.01 7.08
C ASP A 187 -6.11 -9.57 6.51
N PHE A 188 -7.15 -9.56 7.35
CA PHE A 188 -8.50 -9.20 6.96
C PHE A 188 -8.53 -7.76 6.43
N VAL A 189 -8.09 -6.78 7.21
CA VAL A 189 -8.07 -5.36 6.85
C VAL A 189 -7.21 -5.08 5.60
N ALA A 190 -6.12 -5.82 5.43
CA ALA A 190 -5.22 -5.64 4.30
C ALA A 190 -5.77 -6.21 2.98
N THR A 191 -6.63 -7.22 3.01
CA THR A 191 -6.99 -8.03 1.81
C THR A 191 -8.47 -8.15 1.52
N VAL A 192 -9.34 -7.78 2.46
CA VAL A 192 -10.78 -7.92 2.27
C VAL A 192 -11.29 -7.04 1.13
N ASP A 193 -12.18 -7.60 0.31
CA ASP A 193 -12.85 -6.91 -0.79
C ASP A 193 -14.17 -6.29 -0.31
N ILE A 194 -14.06 -5.26 0.54
CA ILE A 194 -15.18 -4.41 0.96
C ILE A 194 -14.80 -2.94 0.78
N ASP A 195 -15.79 -2.05 0.69
CA ASP A 195 -15.53 -0.62 0.59
C ASP A 195 -14.69 -0.14 1.79
N ALA A 196 -13.72 0.74 1.54
CA ALA A 196 -12.91 1.29 2.61
C ALA A 196 -13.74 2.20 3.54
N GLY A 197 -14.71 2.91 2.97
CA GLY A 197 -15.41 4.01 3.63
C GLY A 197 -14.53 5.26 3.77
N ASN A 198 -15.15 6.34 4.26
CA ASN A 198 -14.44 7.58 4.56
C ASN A 198 -13.68 7.46 5.89
N ASP A 199 -12.52 8.11 6.02
CA ASP A 199 -11.75 8.15 7.27
C ASP A 199 -11.17 6.80 7.75
N LEU A 200 -10.85 5.89 6.82
CA LEU A 200 -10.22 4.60 7.15
C LEU A 200 -8.93 4.79 7.98
N GLY A 201 -8.05 5.70 7.56
CA GLY A 201 -6.79 6.00 8.25
C GLY A 201 -7.01 6.52 9.66
N LYS A 202 -8.09 7.27 9.92
CA LYS A 202 -8.47 7.72 11.26
C LYS A 202 -8.83 6.53 12.15
N GLN A 203 -9.65 5.59 11.66
CA GLN A 203 -10.03 4.43 12.46
C GLN A 203 -8.86 3.46 12.70
N LEU A 204 -7.94 3.34 11.73
CA LEU A 204 -6.67 2.65 11.93
C LEU A 204 -5.85 3.33 13.03
N ARG A 205 -5.72 4.66 13.00
CA ARG A 205 -5.00 5.39 14.04
C ARG A 205 -5.59 5.16 15.43
N VAL A 206 -6.93 5.18 15.56
CA VAL A 206 -7.59 4.86 16.83
C VAL A 206 -7.20 3.45 17.30
N LEU A 207 -7.32 2.46 16.40
CA LEU A 207 -6.99 1.07 16.68
C LEU A 207 -5.53 0.86 17.10
N PHE A 208 -4.58 1.56 16.50
CA PHE A 208 -3.15 1.32 16.73
C PHE A 208 -2.58 2.12 17.90
N VAL A 209 -3.05 3.35 18.13
CA VAL A 209 -2.37 4.28 19.07
C VAL A 209 -3.30 5.08 19.98
N ASP A 210 -4.50 5.48 19.55
CA ASP A 210 -5.27 6.46 20.34
C ASP A 210 -5.96 5.84 21.58
N HIS A 211 -6.09 4.50 21.65
CA HIS A 211 -6.50 3.80 22.88
C HIS A 211 -5.42 3.82 23.97
N LEU A 212 -4.17 4.15 23.63
CA LEU A 212 -3.03 4.15 24.55
C LEU A 212 -2.66 5.58 24.97
N PRO A 213 -2.01 5.75 26.14
CA PRO A 213 -1.43 7.03 26.51
C PRO A 213 -0.44 7.53 25.45
N LYS A 214 -0.22 8.86 25.40
CA LYS A 214 0.76 9.46 24.48
C LYS A 214 2.19 8.94 24.66
N SER A 215 2.52 8.43 25.85
CA SER A 215 3.80 7.78 26.18
C SER A 215 3.87 6.30 25.77
N GLY A 216 2.78 5.73 25.27
CA GLY A 216 2.64 4.30 25.02
C GLY A 216 2.49 3.50 26.32
N PRO A 217 2.68 2.16 26.26
CA PRO A 217 2.73 1.31 27.45
C PRO A 217 3.93 1.66 28.34
N ASP A 218 3.78 1.42 29.64
CA ASP A 218 4.78 1.74 30.66
C ASP A 218 5.99 0.78 30.58
N ASP A 219 5.71 -0.50 30.34
CA ASP A 219 6.75 -1.52 30.14
C ASP A 219 7.51 -1.28 28.83
N ARG A 220 8.83 -1.08 28.94
CA ARG A 220 9.71 -0.79 27.81
C ARG A 220 9.82 -1.94 26.80
N ILE A 221 9.85 -3.19 27.27
CA ILE A 221 9.95 -4.37 26.41
C ILE A 221 8.64 -4.51 25.63
N LEU A 222 7.51 -4.40 26.33
CA LEU A 222 6.19 -4.41 25.70
C LEU A 222 6.04 -3.29 24.67
N ARG A 223 6.53 -2.08 24.97
CA ARG A 223 6.53 -0.96 24.02
C ARG A 223 7.26 -1.31 22.73
N GLU A 224 8.47 -1.86 22.83
CA GLU A 224 9.27 -2.23 21.67
C GLU A 224 8.61 -3.34 20.85
N GLU A 225 8.14 -4.40 21.50
CA GLU A 225 7.41 -5.49 20.85
C GLU A 225 6.13 -5.00 20.18
N ALA A 226 5.33 -4.17 20.86
CA ALA A 226 4.09 -3.61 20.31
C ALA A 226 4.37 -2.77 19.07
N CYS A 227 5.40 -1.93 19.10
CA CYS A 227 5.76 -1.12 17.94
C CYS A 227 6.21 -1.97 16.75
N GLN A 228 6.97 -3.04 16.97
CA GLN A 228 7.35 -3.92 15.87
C GLN A 228 6.13 -4.61 15.24
N ASP A 229 5.24 -5.16 16.08
CA ASP A 229 4.01 -5.81 15.61
C ASP A 229 3.10 -4.82 14.85
N PHE A 230 2.92 -3.62 15.40
CA PHE A 230 2.08 -2.58 14.81
C PHE A 230 2.67 -2.04 13.49
N LEU A 231 3.98 -1.80 13.43
CA LEU A 231 4.63 -1.39 12.19
C LEU A 231 4.56 -2.49 11.11
N ALA A 232 4.69 -3.76 11.49
CA ALA A 232 4.54 -4.87 10.55
C ALA A 232 3.11 -4.93 9.99
N ALA A 233 2.09 -4.79 10.84
CA ALA A 233 0.70 -4.75 10.43
C ALA A 233 0.39 -3.53 9.55
N ILE A 234 0.84 -2.33 9.92
CA ILE A 234 0.68 -1.11 9.11
C ILE A 234 1.35 -1.29 7.75
N GLN A 235 2.58 -1.80 7.71
CA GLN A 235 3.29 -2.06 6.46
C GLN A 235 2.49 -2.98 5.54
N LYS A 236 1.91 -4.05 6.09
CA LYS A 236 1.06 -4.99 5.35
C LYS A 236 -0.20 -4.31 4.82
N ILE A 237 -0.91 -3.57 5.67
CA ILE A 237 -2.13 -2.84 5.33
C ILE A 237 -1.85 -1.81 4.23
N VAL A 238 -0.88 -0.92 4.38
CA VAL A 238 -0.60 0.11 3.35
C VAL A 238 -0.03 -0.50 2.06
N ARG A 239 0.55 -1.70 2.12
CA ARG A 239 1.05 -2.38 0.92
C ARG A 239 -0.08 -2.97 0.08
N LEU A 240 -1.09 -3.54 0.73
CA LEU A 240 -2.14 -4.33 0.06
C LEU A 240 -3.46 -3.56 -0.09
N ASN A 241 -3.74 -2.58 0.78
CA ASN A 241 -4.95 -1.78 0.76
C ASN A 241 -4.65 -0.36 0.25
N PHE A 242 -5.09 -0.06 -0.97
CA PHE A 242 -4.83 1.21 -1.64
C PHE A 242 -5.44 2.43 -0.90
N SER A 243 -6.62 2.27 -0.31
CA SER A 243 -7.28 3.34 0.44
C SER A 243 -6.47 3.73 1.68
N ALA A 244 -5.97 2.75 2.44
CA ALA A 244 -5.06 3.02 3.55
C ALA A 244 -3.71 3.61 3.09
N ARG A 245 -3.21 3.19 1.92
CA ARG A 245 -1.95 3.70 1.36
C ARG A 245 -2.02 5.17 0.92
N THR A 246 -3.20 5.65 0.55
CA THR A 246 -3.41 7.02 0.08
C THR A 246 -3.87 7.96 1.19
N ASP A 247 -4.35 7.42 2.32
CA ASP A 247 -4.81 8.18 3.47
C ASP A 247 -3.64 8.73 4.32
N PRO A 248 -3.53 10.05 4.51
CA PRO A 248 -2.51 10.66 5.36
C PRO A 248 -2.54 10.17 6.82
N GLU A 249 -3.71 9.87 7.39
CA GLU A 249 -3.82 9.46 8.81
C GLU A 249 -3.13 8.11 9.06
N SER A 250 -3.08 7.22 8.07
CA SER A 250 -2.35 5.93 8.18
C SER A 250 -0.85 6.11 8.45
N TYR A 251 -0.26 7.23 8.00
CA TYR A 251 1.14 7.56 8.26
C TYR A 251 1.35 8.31 9.58
N LYS A 252 0.34 9.03 10.08
CA LYS A 252 0.39 9.72 11.38
C LYS A 252 0.46 8.75 12.57
N ILE A 253 0.07 7.49 12.37
CA ILE A 253 0.27 6.43 13.35
C ILE A 253 1.76 6.30 13.72
N ILE A 254 2.66 6.47 12.75
CA ILE A 254 4.12 6.40 12.98
C ILE A 254 4.59 7.54 13.87
N ASP A 255 4.10 8.76 13.64
CA ASP A 255 4.44 9.93 14.46
C ASP A 255 3.95 9.76 15.91
N ALA A 256 2.72 9.27 16.08
CA ALA A 256 2.17 8.95 17.39
C ALA A 256 3.00 7.88 18.13
N MET A 257 3.38 6.79 17.45
CA MET A 257 4.25 5.77 18.04
C MET A 257 5.62 6.35 18.38
N ARG A 258 6.23 7.15 17.50
CA ARG A 258 7.51 7.82 17.77
C ARG A 258 7.46 8.67 19.05
N GLY A 259 6.31 9.26 19.36
CA GLY A 259 6.05 9.97 20.62
C GLY A 259 6.24 9.13 21.88
N TRP A 260 6.10 7.80 21.81
CA TRP A 260 6.25 6.88 22.95
C TRP A 260 7.68 6.81 23.51
N TRP A 261 8.67 7.31 22.77
CA TRP A 261 10.06 7.33 23.22
C TRP A 261 10.49 8.67 23.81
N HIS A 262 9.71 9.75 23.70
CA HIS A 262 10.15 11.06 24.16
C HIS A 262 10.46 11.07 25.66
N PRO A 263 11.63 11.61 26.11
CA PRO A 263 12.63 12.39 25.36
C PRO A 263 13.73 11.58 24.65
N ALA A 264 13.74 10.26 24.81
CA ALA A 264 14.67 9.39 24.11
C ALA A 264 14.28 9.19 22.62
N SER A 265 15.19 8.55 21.87
CA SER A 265 14.95 8.14 20.48
C SER A 265 14.52 6.68 20.40
N PRO A 266 13.71 6.29 19.39
CA PRO A 266 13.40 4.89 19.10
C PRO A 266 14.64 4.07 18.73
N SER A 267 14.51 2.74 18.73
CA SER A 267 15.57 1.82 18.30
C SER A 267 15.82 1.88 16.78
N GLN A 268 16.97 1.36 16.34
CA GLN A 268 17.30 1.31 14.90
C GLN A 268 16.32 0.43 14.11
N ASP A 269 15.80 -0.63 14.73
CA ASP A 269 14.82 -1.52 14.10
C ASP A 269 13.50 -0.80 13.81
N PHE A 270 13.06 0.05 14.75
CA PHE A 270 11.93 0.94 14.53
C PHE A 270 12.16 1.85 13.32
N GLU A 271 13.31 2.53 13.25
CA GLU A 271 13.63 3.43 12.14
C GLU A 271 13.72 2.69 10.79
N SER A 272 14.24 1.47 10.78
CA SER A 272 14.31 0.62 9.60
C SER A 272 12.93 0.22 9.09
N ALA A 273 12.03 -0.20 10.00
CA ALA A 273 10.64 -0.53 9.66
C ALA A 273 9.87 0.70 9.15
N VAL A 274 9.99 1.83 9.84
CA VAL A 274 9.38 3.10 9.43
C VAL A 274 9.83 3.54 8.03
N ARG A 275 11.13 3.42 7.72
CA ARG A 275 11.67 3.74 6.38
C ARG A 275 11.00 2.92 5.28
N ARG A 276 10.71 1.63 5.53
CA ARG A 276 10.03 0.76 4.55
C ARG A 276 8.60 1.22 4.30
N ILE A 277 7.87 1.59 5.35
CA ILE A 277 6.49 2.08 5.25
C ILE A 277 6.43 3.42 4.53
N VAL A 278 7.29 4.37 4.94
CA VAL A 278 7.34 5.70 4.33
C VAL A 278 7.73 5.63 2.86
N ARG A 279 8.62 4.72 2.46
CA ARG A 279 8.94 4.50 1.04
C ARG A 279 7.71 4.16 0.22
N LEU A 280 6.80 3.32 0.74
CA LEU A 280 5.53 3.02 0.08
C LEU A 280 4.66 4.28 -0.07
N GLY A 281 4.67 5.17 0.92
CA GLY A 281 3.97 6.46 0.86
C GLY A 281 4.57 7.44 -0.14
N VAL A 282 5.89 7.52 -0.24
CA VAL A 282 6.58 8.36 -1.25
C VAL A 282 6.30 7.84 -2.67
N GLU A 283 6.24 6.52 -2.86
CA GLU A 283 5.80 5.93 -4.14
C GLU A 283 4.34 6.30 -4.48
N THR A 284 3.44 6.32 -3.49
CA THR A 284 2.06 6.80 -3.69
C THR A 284 2.04 8.29 -4.04
N LEU A 285 2.86 9.08 -3.36
CA LEU A 285 2.98 10.51 -3.61
C LEU A 285 3.50 10.78 -5.03
N LEU A 286 4.43 9.95 -5.52
CA LEU A 286 4.90 9.99 -6.91
C LEU A 286 3.76 9.67 -7.90
N MET A 287 2.88 8.73 -7.57
CA MET A 287 1.72 8.42 -8.41
C MET A 287 0.78 9.62 -8.54
N PHE A 288 0.49 10.34 -7.44
CA PHE A 288 -0.26 11.60 -7.49
C PHE A 288 0.47 12.66 -8.32
N ALA A 289 1.78 12.79 -8.14
CA ALA A 289 2.60 13.74 -8.91
C ALA A 289 2.52 13.46 -10.42
N LYS A 290 2.59 12.18 -10.83
CA LYS A 290 2.41 11.77 -12.24
C LYS A 290 1.04 12.12 -12.82
N GLN A 291 0.03 12.26 -11.97
CA GLN A 291 -1.33 12.67 -12.35
C GLN A 291 -1.55 14.18 -12.33
N GLY A 292 -0.52 14.98 -12.04
CA GLY A 292 -0.68 16.43 -11.91
C GLY A 292 -1.08 16.90 -10.50
N VAL A 293 -1.20 15.99 -9.52
CA VAL A 293 -1.81 16.28 -8.21
C VAL A 293 -0.74 16.45 -7.14
N MET A 294 -0.73 17.63 -6.50
CA MET A 294 0.10 17.92 -5.33
C MET A 294 -0.63 17.52 -4.04
N ASN A 295 -0.56 16.24 -3.66
CA ASN A 295 -1.17 15.75 -2.41
C ASN A 295 -0.37 16.22 -1.17
N LYS A 296 -0.59 17.48 -0.78
CA LYS A 296 0.03 18.10 0.39
C LYS A 296 -0.28 17.39 1.71
N PRO A 297 -1.54 16.99 2.01
CA PRO A 297 -1.84 16.27 3.24
C PRO A 297 -1.02 14.99 3.42
N LEU A 298 -0.86 14.19 2.37
CA LEU A 298 -0.06 12.96 2.41
C LEU A 298 1.42 13.28 2.64
N ARG A 299 1.95 14.27 1.92
CA ARG A 299 3.35 14.70 2.09
C ARG A 299 3.61 15.18 3.52
N ASP A 300 2.74 16.01 4.08
CA ASP A 300 2.87 16.54 5.43
C ASP A 300 2.83 15.43 6.48
N ALA A 301 1.99 14.41 6.30
CA ALA A 301 1.95 13.24 7.17
C ALA A 301 3.24 12.40 7.10
N LEU A 302 3.81 12.21 5.90
CA LEU A 302 5.10 11.53 5.73
C LEU A 302 6.25 12.32 6.37
N VAL A 303 6.22 13.66 6.24
CA VAL A 303 7.18 14.55 6.89
C VAL A 303 7.06 14.51 8.41
N ALA A 304 5.85 14.45 8.96
CA ALA A 304 5.65 14.28 10.39
C ALA A 304 6.26 12.95 10.90
N ALA A 305 6.09 11.86 10.15
CA ALA A 305 6.56 10.52 10.55
C ALA A 305 8.10 10.39 10.66
N VAL A 306 8.87 11.04 9.77
CA VAL A 306 10.34 10.84 9.68
C VAL A 306 11.17 12.11 9.48
N GLY A 307 10.53 13.27 9.36
CA GLY A 307 11.17 14.55 9.08
C GLY A 307 11.41 14.83 7.59
N ALA A 308 11.44 16.12 7.25
CA ALA A 308 11.54 16.58 5.87
C ALA A 308 12.81 16.12 5.15
N ARG A 309 13.94 16.06 5.85
CA ARG A 309 15.23 15.68 5.25
C ARG A 309 15.18 14.29 4.59
N LEU A 310 14.54 13.33 5.24
CA LEU A 310 14.45 11.97 4.70
C LEU A 310 13.48 11.88 3.53
N ILE A 311 12.32 12.55 3.65
CA ILE A 311 11.32 12.61 2.58
C ILE A 311 11.90 13.26 1.33
N ASN A 312 12.59 14.40 1.47
CA ASN A 312 13.22 15.10 0.35
C ASN A 312 14.29 14.23 -0.34
N SER A 313 15.08 13.48 0.45
CA SER A 313 16.08 12.55 -0.09
C SER A 313 15.43 11.41 -0.88
N MET A 314 14.38 10.78 -0.34
CA MET A 314 13.66 9.71 -1.03
C MET A 314 12.96 10.23 -2.29
N ALA A 315 12.27 11.36 -2.19
CA ALA A 315 11.58 11.99 -3.31
C ALA A 315 12.57 12.35 -4.44
N SER A 316 13.77 12.87 -4.10
CA SER A 316 14.83 13.13 -5.08
C SER A 316 15.27 11.86 -5.81
N GLU A 317 15.46 10.74 -5.10
CA GLU A 317 15.80 9.45 -5.71
C GLU A 317 14.71 8.97 -6.69
N PHE A 318 13.44 9.12 -6.32
CA PHE A 318 12.30 8.74 -7.17
C PHE A 318 12.13 9.66 -8.38
N ALA A 319 12.32 10.97 -8.20
CA ALA A 319 12.25 11.96 -9.27
C ALA A 319 13.36 11.74 -10.31
N ALA A 320 14.59 11.45 -9.86
CA ALA A 320 15.72 11.16 -10.76
C ALA A 320 15.47 9.93 -11.65
N ARG A 321 14.67 8.96 -11.18
CA ARG A 321 14.27 7.78 -11.96
C ARG A 321 13.04 8.00 -12.84
N THR A 322 12.39 9.17 -12.74
CA THR A 322 11.11 9.46 -13.39
C THR A 322 11.18 10.81 -14.13
N PRO A 323 11.79 10.86 -15.33
CA PRO A 323 12.02 12.12 -16.06
C PRO A 323 10.75 12.76 -16.67
N SER A 324 9.55 12.28 -16.34
CA SER A 324 8.29 12.67 -16.98
C SER A 324 7.40 13.60 -16.14
N LEU A 325 7.91 14.17 -15.04
CA LEU A 325 7.15 15.09 -14.20
C LEU A 325 7.28 16.52 -14.70
N ASP A 326 6.19 17.28 -14.65
CA ASP A 326 6.21 18.73 -14.85
C ASP A 326 7.19 19.39 -13.86
N GLU A 327 7.90 20.45 -14.28
CA GLU A 327 8.95 21.08 -13.48
C GLU A 327 8.43 21.59 -12.12
N ALA A 328 7.24 22.19 -12.08
CA ALA A 328 6.66 22.69 -10.84
C ALA A 328 6.27 21.54 -9.91
N ILE A 329 5.76 20.45 -10.47
CA ILE A 329 5.38 19.24 -9.73
C ILE A 329 6.61 18.49 -9.22
N ALA A 330 7.65 18.34 -10.04
CA ALA A 330 8.91 17.72 -9.64
C ALA A 330 9.57 18.51 -8.50
N TYR A 331 9.58 19.84 -8.61
CA TYR A 331 10.10 20.72 -7.56
C TYR A 331 9.30 20.58 -6.25
N TRP A 332 7.97 20.60 -6.32
CA TRP A 332 7.11 20.41 -5.15
C TRP A 332 7.26 19.00 -4.55
N PHE A 333 7.33 17.97 -5.37
CA PHE A 333 7.48 16.59 -4.91
C PHE A 333 8.75 16.43 -4.07
N VAL A 334 9.88 16.98 -4.54
CA VAL A 334 11.16 16.94 -3.84
C VAL A 334 11.18 17.86 -2.61
N ASN A 335 10.75 19.11 -2.74
CA ASN A 335 10.97 20.14 -1.71
C ASN A 335 9.78 20.37 -0.77
N GLY A 336 8.56 20.07 -1.23
CA GLY A 336 7.31 20.30 -0.51
C GLY A 336 6.74 21.70 -0.64
N GLU A 337 7.46 22.55 -1.35
CA GLU A 337 7.08 23.93 -1.61
C GLU A 337 6.87 24.09 -3.11
N GLU A 338 5.89 24.92 -3.49
CA GLU A 338 5.82 25.36 -4.88
C GLU A 338 7.08 26.18 -5.21
N PRO A 339 7.56 26.13 -6.47
CA PRO A 339 8.63 27.02 -6.90
C PRO A 339 8.23 28.45 -6.54
N LYS A 340 9.10 29.18 -5.81
CA LYS A 340 8.83 30.59 -5.51
C LYS A 340 8.63 31.34 -6.82
N ALA A 341 7.39 31.72 -7.10
CA ALA A 341 7.07 32.54 -8.25
C ALA A 341 7.77 33.90 -8.08
N GLU A 342 8.88 34.11 -8.79
CA GLU A 342 9.36 35.45 -9.08
C GLU A 342 8.25 36.16 -9.87
N ARG A 343 7.44 36.94 -9.16
CA ARG A 343 6.19 37.53 -9.66
C ARG A 343 6.42 38.36 -10.94
N SER A 344 5.69 37.94 -11.98
CA SER A 344 5.07 38.74 -13.05
C SER A 344 5.91 39.49 -14.09
N ILE A 345 7.24 39.66 -13.97
CA ILE A 345 8.05 40.24 -15.07
C ILE A 345 8.69 39.14 -15.94
N ARG A 346 9.00 37.98 -15.34
CA ARG A 346 9.59 36.84 -16.05
C ARG A 346 8.62 35.93 -16.79
N GLY A 347 7.30 36.05 -16.68
CA GLY A 347 6.40 35.21 -17.49
C GLY A 347 6.61 35.41 -19.00
N MET A 348 6.85 36.67 -19.40
CA MET A 348 7.26 37.01 -20.75
C MET A 348 8.74 36.72 -21.01
N GLU A 349 9.64 36.98 -20.05
CA GLU A 349 11.08 36.71 -20.22
C GLU A 349 11.42 35.20 -20.20
N ALA A 350 10.65 34.34 -19.52
CA ALA A 350 10.86 32.89 -19.43
C ALA A 350 10.31 32.18 -20.67
N LEU A 351 9.17 32.63 -21.21
CA LEU A 351 8.72 32.24 -22.56
C LEU A 351 9.71 32.74 -23.62
N SER A 352 10.31 33.92 -23.41
CA SER A 352 11.39 34.44 -24.27
C SER A 352 12.70 33.67 -24.08
N ASP A 353 13.05 33.24 -22.87
CA ASP A 353 14.28 32.52 -22.53
C ASP A 353 14.22 31.07 -22.98
N ALA A 354 13.07 30.40 -22.84
CA ALA A 354 12.86 29.05 -23.36
C ALA A 354 12.92 29.04 -24.90
N LYS A 355 12.29 30.02 -25.55
CA LYS A 355 12.43 30.21 -27.01
C LYS A 355 13.85 30.57 -27.40
N LEU A 356 14.53 31.41 -26.63
CA LEU A 356 15.94 31.76 -26.87
C LEU A 356 16.85 30.54 -26.70
N ASP A 357 16.61 29.70 -25.71
CA ASP A 357 17.34 28.45 -25.52
C ASP A 357 17.10 27.48 -26.67
N GLU A 358 15.85 27.37 -27.15
CA GLU A 358 15.51 26.61 -28.35
C GLU A 358 16.21 27.19 -29.59
N TYR A 359 16.23 28.52 -29.77
CA TYR A 359 16.93 29.17 -30.89
C TYR A 359 18.46 29.00 -30.81
N VAL A 360 19.05 29.07 -29.62
CA VAL A 360 20.46 28.75 -29.41
C VAL A 360 20.72 27.29 -29.76
N GLY A 361 19.83 26.38 -29.37
CA GLY A 361 19.88 24.97 -29.74
C GLY A 361 19.83 24.75 -31.26
N ARG A 362 18.85 25.35 -31.94
CA ARG A 362 18.71 25.30 -33.40
C ARG A 362 19.91 25.90 -34.11
N LEU A 363 20.49 26.98 -33.57
CA LEU A 363 21.72 27.57 -34.09
C LEU A 363 22.90 26.61 -33.95
N LEU A 364 23.04 25.89 -32.84
CA LEU A 364 24.07 24.85 -32.69
C LEU A 364 23.90 23.74 -33.73
N ILE A 365 22.67 23.25 -33.94
CA ILE A 365 22.37 22.25 -34.97
C ILE A 365 22.78 22.76 -36.36
N ALA A 366 22.41 24.00 -36.70
CA ALA A 366 22.73 24.63 -37.99
C ALA A 366 24.24 24.87 -38.20
N LEU A 367 25.02 24.91 -37.12
CA LEU A 367 26.48 25.08 -37.13
C LEU A 367 27.23 23.75 -36.94
N ASP A 368 26.52 22.63 -36.82
CA ASP A 368 27.01 21.24 -36.79
C ASP A 368 26.83 20.41 -38.10
N PRO A 369 26.82 20.99 -39.32
CA PRO A 369 27.01 20.24 -40.55
C PRO A 369 28.45 19.73 -40.74
N PRO A 370 28.63 18.51 -41.27
CA PRO A 370 29.96 17.95 -41.56
C PRO A 370 30.75 18.77 -42.60
N GLU A 371 30.07 19.50 -43.48
CA GLU A 371 30.68 20.36 -44.49
C GLU A 371 31.39 21.58 -43.90
N LEU A 372 31.05 21.98 -42.66
CA LEU A 372 31.71 23.08 -41.96
C LEU A 372 32.95 22.63 -41.15
N HIS A 373 33.30 21.35 -41.17
CA HIS A 373 34.53 20.83 -40.57
C HIS A 373 35.73 21.08 -41.49
N THR A 374 36.25 22.30 -41.34
CA THR A 374 37.59 22.89 -41.61
C THR A 374 38.53 22.31 -42.66
N ASN A 375 38.65 21.00 -42.93
CA ASN A 375 39.70 20.53 -43.86
C ASN A 375 39.27 20.62 -45.34
N ALA A 376 38.04 20.25 -45.68
CA ALA A 376 37.57 20.28 -47.07
C ALA A 376 37.29 21.71 -47.57
N VAL A 377 36.79 22.58 -46.69
CA VAL A 377 36.50 23.98 -47.01
C VAL A 377 37.75 24.83 -47.10
N GLU A 378 38.76 24.59 -46.25
CA GLU A 378 40.06 25.26 -46.37
C GLU A 378 40.78 24.84 -47.65
N GLN A 379 40.70 23.56 -48.04
CA GLN A 379 41.29 23.08 -49.29
C GLN A 379 40.58 23.68 -50.52
N ALA A 380 39.25 23.66 -50.57
CA ALA A 380 38.48 24.30 -51.64
C ALA A 380 38.71 25.82 -51.71
N LEU A 381 38.92 26.47 -50.56
CA LEU A 381 39.24 27.90 -50.49
C LEU A 381 40.62 28.20 -51.06
N ASN A 382 41.61 27.35 -50.79
CA ASN A 382 42.96 27.49 -51.36
C ASN A 382 42.93 27.29 -52.87
N ASP A 383 42.19 26.29 -53.37
CA ASP A 383 42.03 26.06 -54.80
C ASP A 383 41.36 27.26 -55.51
N VAL A 384 40.40 27.92 -54.86
CA VAL A 384 39.76 29.14 -55.37
C VAL A 384 40.72 30.33 -55.32
N LYS A 385 41.53 30.48 -54.27
CA LYS A 385 42.54 31.55 -54.17
C LYS A 385 43.60 31.46 -55.25
N ASP A 386 43.99 30.25 -55.62
CA ASP A 386 45.00 29.99 -56.66
C ASP A 386 44.52 30.41 -58.06
N ILE A 387 43.20 30.42 -58.29
CA ILE A 387 42.59 30.76 -59.59
C ILE A 387 42.02 32.19 -59.58
N MET A 388 41.42 32.62 -58.46
CA MET A 388 40.68 33.88 -58.29
C MET A 388 40.98 34.48 -56.91
N ALA A 389 42.10 35.19 -56.81
CA ALA A 389 42.62 35.69 -55.53
C ALA A 389 41.65 36.63 -54.78
N ALA A 390 40.95 37.53 -55.49
CA ALA A 390 40.05 38.49 -54.85
C ALA A 390 38.80 37.83 -54.25
N GLU A 391 38.21 36.86 -54.97
CA GLU A 391 37.07 36.06 -54.53
C GLU A 391 37.48 35.10 -53.40
N GLY A 392 38.67 34.51 -53.49
CA GLY A 392 39.24 33.68 -52.43
C GLY A 392 39.49 34.45 -51.13
N ASP A 393 40.00 35.68 -51.20
CA ASP A 393 40.17 36.53 -50.01
C ASP A 393 38.82 36.94 -49.39
N PHE A 394 37.81 37.21 -50.22
CA PHE A 394 36.45 37.46 -49.75
C PHE A 394 35.84 36.24 -49.02
N LEU A 395 35.99 35.05 -49.60
CA LEU A 395 35.51 33.79 -49.01
C LEU A 395 36.27 33.45 -47.72
N GLU A 396 37.57 33.72 -47.64
CA GLU A 396 38.34 33.55 -46.41
C GLU A 396 37.82 34.48 -45.30
N GLY A 397 37.54 35.73 -45.63
CA GLY A 397 36.93 36.68 -44.70
C GLY A 397 35.51 36.29 -44.26
N ALA A 398 34.73 35.63 -45.12
CA ALA A 398 33.43 35.06 -44.76
C ALA A 398 33.57 33.85 -43.84
N LEU A 399 34.51 32.94 -44.14
CA LEU A 399 34.79 31.74 -43.34
C LEU A 399 35.26 32.10 -41.92
N LYS A 400 36.20 33.05 -41.80
CA LYS A 400 36.68 33.56 -40.49
C LYS A 400 35.54 34.11 -39.64
N ARG A 401 34.58 34.82 -40.26
CA ARG A 401 33.37 35.32 -39.56
C ARG A 401 32.43 34.18 -39.16
N GLY A 402 32.30 33.15 -40.00
CA GLY A 402 31.55 31.93 -39.67
C GLY A 402 32.14 31.19 -38.46
N VAL A 403 33.46 31.01 -38.42
CA VAL A 403 34.17 30.38 -37.29
C VAL A 403 33.95 31.17 -35.99
N LEU A 404 34.05 32.51 -36.05
CA LEU A 404 33.77 33.37 -34.90
C LEU A 404 32.32 33.24 -34.42
N ALA A 405 31.35 33.21 -35.35
CA ALA A 405 29.95 33.00 -35.01
C ALA A 405 29.73 31.65 -34.30
N THR A 406 30.39 30.57 -34.76
CA THR A 406 30.35 29.25 -34.11
C THR A 406 30.97 29.26 -32.71
N GLN A 407 32.09 29.96 -32.53
CA GLN A 407 32.72 30.10 -31.21
C GLN A 407 31.81 30.85 -30.24
N TRP A 408 31.14 31.91 -30.68
CA TRP A 408 30.20 32.66 -29.86
C TRP A 408 28.93 31.86 -29.54
N ALA A 409 28.37 31.14 -30.52
CA ALA A 409 27.22 30.25 -30.29
C ALA A 409 27.55 29.19 -29.23
N ARG A 410 28.72 28.54 -29.33
CA ARG A 410 29.20 27.56 -28.33
C ARG A 410 29.50 28.20 -26.96
N ALA A 411 29.97 29.44 -26.92
CA ALA A 411 30.16 30.16 -25.66
C ALA A 411 28.82 30.45 -24.97
N ILE A 412 27.83 30.96 -25.72
CA ILE A 412 26.47 31.21 -25.23
C ILE A 412 25.82 29.90 -24.74
N ALA A 413 25.93 28.83 -25.52
CA ALA A 413 25.42 27.51 -25.17
C ALA A 413 26.01 26.99 -23.85
N ARG A 414 27.33 27.09 -23.66
CA ARG A 414 28.00 26.70 -22.41
C ARG A 414 27.50 27.49 -21.20
N THR A 415 27.35 28.82 -21.33
CA THR A 415 26.83 29.65 -20.23
C THR A 415 25.40 29.26 -19.85
N ARG A 416 24.60 28.83 -20.83
CA ARG A 416 23.19 28.42 -20.64
C ARG A 416 23.00 26.91 -20.42
N ARG A 417 24.10 26.15 -20.37
CA ARG A 417 24.15 24.69 -20.20
C ARG A 417 23.36 23.91 -21.26
N ILE A 418 23.44 24.39 -22.51
CA ILE A 418 22.82 23.77 -23.67
C ILE A 418 23.90 22.97 -24.41
N ALA A 419 23.59 21.72 -24.75
CA ALA A 419 24.48 20.81 -25.45
C ALA A 419 23.73 20.01 -26.52
N LEU A 420 24.46 19.57 -27.54
CA LEU A 420 23.94 18.62 -28.53
C LEU A 420 23.97 17.22 -27.92
N SER A 421 22.82 16.55 -27.91
CA SER A 421 22.68 15.17 -27.43
C SER A 421 21.37 14.57 -27.93
N PRO A 422 21.39 13.36 -28.51
CA PRO A 422 22.58 12.61 -28.97
C PRO A 422 23.32 13.29 -30.14
N GLN A 423 24.56 12.87 -30.40
CA GLN A 423 25.41 13.42 -31.48
C GLN A 423 25.04 12.85 -32.85
N ARG A 424 25.39 13.57 -33.92
CA ARG A 424 25.19 13.10 -35.29
C ARG A 424 25.92 11.77 -35.51
N SER A 425 25.28 10.84 -36.22
CA SER A 425 25.78 9.48 -36.48
C SER A 425 25.91 8.57 -35.25
N GLU A 426 25.46 9.01 -34.07
CA GLU A 426 25.36 8.16 -32.89
C GLU A 426 24.24 7.12 -33.07
N LEU A 427 24.46 5.89 -32.59
CA LEU A 427 23.44 4.85 -32.53
C LEU A 427 22.76 4.89 -31.16
N VAL A 428 21.46 5.11 -31.17
CA VAL A 428 20.64 5.27 -29.95
C VAL A 428 19.42 4.37 -30.01
N ARG A 429 18.78 4.13 -28.86
CA ARG A 429 17.50 3.44 -28.80
C ARG A 429 16.36 4.42 -29.03
N TYR A 430 15.49 4.10 -29.97
CA TYR A 430 14.35 4.94 -30.32
C TYR A 430 13.41 5.13 -29.13
N ASP A 431 13.14 6.39 -28.84
CA ASP A 431 12.18 6.86 -27.85
C ASP A 431 11.42 8.04 -28.47
N PRO A 432 10.11 7.93 -28.72
CA PRO A 432 9.31 8.99 -29.33
C PRO A 432 9.21 10.26 -28.46
N ALA A 433 9.57 10.20 -27.18
CA ALA A 433 9.70 11.39 -26.33
C ALA A 433 10.97 12.21 -26.67
N ALA A 434 12.05 11.56 -27.11
CA ALA A 434 13.35 12.18 -27.38
C ALA A 434 13.70 12.29 -28.86
N HIS A 435 13.04 11.51 -29.72
CA HIS A 435 13.38 11.37 -31.14
C HIS A 435 12.18 11.62 -32.05
N VAL A 436 12.48 12.03 -33.29
CA VAL A 436 11.54 12.14 -34.42
C VAL A 436 12.13 11.32 -35.56
N GLY A 437 11.34 10.45 -36.20
CA GLY A 437 11.79 9.60 -37.30
C GLY A 437 10.60 9.07 -38.09
N GLU A 438 10.83 8.09 -38.97
CA GLU A 438 9.80 7.48 -39.81
C GLU A 438 8.65 6.84 -38.98
N ASP A 439 7.44 6.84 -39.54
CA ASP A 439 6.20 6.44 -38.83
C ASP A 439 6.18 4.96 -38.39
N ASP A 440 7.09 4.12 -38.88
CA ASP A 440 7.16 2.67 -38.61
C ASP A 440 8.23 2.26 -37.58
N LEU A 441 8.93 3.24 -36.97
CA LEU A 441 9.94 2.97 -35.93
C LEU A 441 9.29 2.42 -34.65
N ARG A 442 9.79 1.27 -34.17
CA ARG A 442 9.31 0.63 -32.93
C ARG A 442 10.08 1.17 -31.73
N ILE A 443 9.37 1.45 -30.63
CA ILE A 443 9.98 1.89 -29.37
C ILE A 443 11.07 0.89 -28.94
N GLY A 444 12.29 1.39 -28.70
CA GLY A 444 13.45 0.62 -28.28
C GLY A 444 14.31 0.03 -29.41
N SER A 445 13.95 0.19 -30.68
CA SER A 445 14.81 -0.21 -31.81
C SER A 445 16.08 0.64 -31.89
N GLU A 446 17.16 0.09 -32.42
CA GLU A 446 18.39 0.83 -32.68
C GLU A 446 18.20 1.73 -33.91
N VAL A 447 18.51 3.02 -33.76
CA VAL A 447 18.32 4.05 -34.78
C VAL A 447 19.55 4.94 -34.85
N ARG A 448 19.84 5.47 -36.05
CA ARG A 448 21.00 6.35 -36.29
C ARG A 448 20.55 7.80 -36.28
N VAL A 449 21.29 8.66 -35.59
CA VAL A 449 20.98 10.10 -35.50
C VAL A 449 21.40 10.81 -36.79
N LEU A 450 20.41 11.34 -37.52
CA LEU A 450 20.61 12.18 -38.70
C LEU A 450 20.90 13.62 -38.30
N THR A 451 20.05 14.20 -37.45
CA THR A 451 20.18 15.56 -36.93
C THR A 451 20.27 15.49 -35.41
N PRO A 452 21.32 16.04 -34.78
CA PRO A 452 21.46 16.04 -33.33
C PRO A 452 20.26 16.64 -32.60
N GLY A 453 19.95 16.08 -31.43
CA GLY A 453 19.02 16.69 -30.48
C GLY A 453 19.70 17.79 -29.68
N VAL A 454 18.91 18.61 -28.99
CA VAL A 454 19.41 19.64 -28.07
C VAL A 454 18.85 19.39 -26.69
N VAL A 455 19.73 19.34 -25.70
CA VAL A 455 19.38 19.21 -24.29
C VAL A 455 19.91 20.38 -23.48
N LYS A 456 19.18 20.73 -22.42
CA LYS A 456 19.61 21.71 -21.41
C LYS A 456 19.78 21.03 -20.06
N GLU A 457 20.97 21.14 -19.47
CA GLU A 457 21.22 20.58 -18.15
C GLU A 457 20.63 21.47 -17.05
N GLY A 458 19.61 20.96 -16.36
CA GLY A 458 18.96 21.62 -15.23
C GLY A 458 19.81 21.66 -13.97
N ARG A 459 19.40 22.49 -13.00
CA ARG A 459 20.01 22.49 -11.66
C ARG A 459 19.60 21.19 -10.94
N GLY A 460 20.57 20.32 -10.66
CA GLY A 460 20.32 19.02 -10.02
C GLY A 460 20.51 17.79 -10.91
N GLY A 461 21.01 17.96 -12.15
CA GLY A 461 21.39 16.83 -13.03
C GLY A 461 20.26 16.27 -13.89
N VAL A 462 19.10 16.91 -13.91
CA VAL A 462 17.97 16.57 -14.81
C VAL A 462 18.13 17.36 -16.10
N SER A 463 18.21 16.68 -17.25
CA SER A 463 18.29 17.31 -18.57
C SER A 463 16.91 17.45 -19.19
N ILE A 464 16.64 18.62 -19.78
CA ILE A 464 15.39 18.92 -20.51
C ILE A 464 15.69 18.89 -22.01
N ILE A 465 14.87 18.20 -22.79
CA ILE A 465 14.99 18.17 -24.26
C ILE A 465 14.38 19.46 -24.82
N LEU A 466 15.20 20.26 -25.49
CA LEU A 466 14.79 21.50 -26.17
C LEU A 466 14.39 21.23 -27.63
N VAL A 467 15.13 20.35 -28.31
CA VAL A 467 14.88 19.93 -29.69
C VAL A 467 15.10 18.42 -29.75
N LYS A 468 14.12 17.68 -30.26
CA LYS A 468 14.26 16.22 -30.46
C LYS A 468 15.26 15.93 -31.56
N ALA A 469 16.02 14.84 -31.42
CA ALA A 469 16.91 14.37 -32.47
C ALA A 469 16.11 13.75 -33.62
N GLU A 470 16.54 13.98 -34.86
CA GLU A 470 15.98 13.30 -36.03
C GLU A 470 16.78 12.02 -36.27
N VAL A 471 16.09 10.90 -36.47
CA VAL A 471 16.70 9.57 -36.54
C VAL A 471 16.15 8.75 -37.71
N GLU A 472 16.99 7.87 -38.24
CA GLU A 472 16.64 6.89 -39.28
C GLU A 472 16.88 5.46 -38.78
N SER A 473 16.24 4.49 -39.44
CA SER A 473 16.48 3.07 -39.19
C SER A 473 17.95 2.73 -39.48
N SER A 474 18.62 2.02 -38.57
CA SER A 474 20.01 1.61 -38.76
C SER A 474 20.21 0.57 -39.88
N ASN A 475 19.11 0.03 -40.42
CA ASN A 475 19.07 -0.99 -41.49
C ASN A 475 18.96 -0.41 -42.91
N GLY A 476 19.16 0.91 -43.08
CA GLY A 476 19.28 1.59 -44.37
C GLY A 476 20.70 1.59 -44.91
#